data_AF-A0ABD3FM97-F1
#
_entry.id   AF-A0ABD3FM97-F1
#
_cell.length_a   1.000
_cell.length_b   1.000
_cell.length_c   1.000
_cell.angle_alpha   90.00
_cell.angle_beta   90.00
_cell.angle_gamma   90.00
#
_symmetry.space_group_name_H-M   'P 1'
#
loop_
_entity.id
_entity.type
_entity.pdbx_description
1 polymer ?
#
loop_
_entity_poly.entity_id
_entity_poly.type
_entity_poly.pdbx_seq_one_letter_code
_entity_poly.pdbx_strand_id
1 'polypeptide(L)'
;MDAMLLLLLLVAGVEASSIRALDGFGNAVAWWSVLKLPSHVQSPNGTVIPTPCDCPVPDCSNVPTTGWPALDARATGLCYLYADSNSPEFRHFRDVGYECLGQGGKDPVSQTLKQKDNSSYWALFNDQLNGIAGAYKPKEGEIRDGKQVCGGGDLFSAHAKGAVAFQSDGTGGFFLQTSTPNFPDPTLSDSFVRLGCQADNNVQFAQHMLGLSLGDRELMELGEKLQLARLCSANFFRNGWLHDHLRSDKLFEDGGKQENTSTSALFHALLDPDLPLQQPSDPMKAQFSLKLIGGSNEVKEHKSRVFEPLEEDQKLTDLVDDSLSDEEMVLVLVKSPRAAVPPWALVAEMLDSDVSVASWWDGSYGIPTICAGDVYTDSPHEFCLNDPLSGVKLNFDGSAPYNIENLMEAT
;
A
#
# COMPACT_ATOMS: atom_id res chain seq x y z
N MET A 1 24.04 -48.96 -28.03
CA MET A 1 23.83 -48.25 -26.76
C MET A 1 24.62 -46.95 -26.84
N ASP A 2 24.14 -45.95 -27.58
CA ASP A 2 24.78 -44.62 -27.69
C ASP A 2 23.90 -43.67 -28.52
N ALA A 3 22.68 -43.41 -28.04
CA ALA A 3 21.79 -42.41 -28.65
C ALA A 3 20.79 -41.78 -27.64
N MET A 4 20.87 -42.14 -26.36
CA MET A 4 19.88 -41.75 -25.34
C MET A 4 20.43 -40.78 -24.29
N LEU A 5 21.63 -40.25 -24.49
CA LEU A 5 22.30 -39.34 -23.54
C LEU A 5 22.51 -37.92 -24.07
N LEU A 6 22.07 -37.63 -25.31
CA LEU A 6 22.25 -36.31 -25.97
C LEU A 6 20.93 -35.55 -26.19
N LEU A 7 19.85 -35.95 -25.50
CA LEU A 7 18.59 -35.20 -25.44
C LEU A 7 18.35 -34.59 -24.05
N LEU A 8 19.42 -34.37 -23.28
CA LEU A 8 19.50 -33.33 -22.26
C LEU A 8 20.06 -32.06 -22.91
N LEU A 9 19.44 -31.68 -24.04
CA LEU A 9 19.42 -30.28 -24.47
C LEU A 9 18.82 -29.53 -23.29
N LEU A 10 19.70 -28.92 -22.49
CA LEU A 10 19.68 -27.52 -22.08
C LEU A 10 18.38 -26.77 -22.44
N VAL A 11 17.25 -27.24 -21.92
CA VAL A 11 16.21 -26.36 -21.43
C VAL A 11 16.77 -25.84 -20.12
N ALA A 12 17.78 -24.97 -20.23
CA ALA A 12 17.84 -23.83 -19.33
C ALA A 12 16.55 -23.08 -19.65
N GLY A 13 15.46 -23.54 -19.03
CA GLY A 13 14.27 -22.75 -18.93
C GLY A 13 14.79 -21.45 -18.35
N VAL A 14 14.71 -20.39 -19.15
CA VAL A 14 14.45 -19.10 -18.57
C VAL A 14 13.15 -19.35 -17.81
N GLU A 15 13.25 -19.74 -16.54
CA GLU A 15 12.14 -19.56 -15.62
C GLU A 15 11.85 -18.08 -15.77
N ALA A 16 10.77 -17.76 -16.48
CA ALA A 16 10.25 -16.41 -16.51
C ALA A 16 10.17 -16.03 -15.03
N SER A 17 11.01 -15.10 -14.59
CA SER A 17 11.07 -14.71 -13.19
C SER A 17 9.67 -14.27 -12.82
N SER A 18 9.01 -15.07 -11.99
CA SER A 18 7.63 -14.84 -11.63
C SER A 18 7.57 -13.51 -10.90
N ILE A 19 6.69 -12.61 -11.34
CA ILE A 19 6.54 -11.29 -10.71
C ILE A 19 5.92 -11.48 -9.32
N ARG A 20 6.64 -11.08 -8.27
CA ARG A 20 6.27 -11.32 -6.87
C ARG A 20 6.69 -10.17 -5.96
N ALA A 21 6.17 -10.12 -4.74
CA ALA A 21 6.80 -9.33 -3.69
C ALA A 21 8.13 -10.00 -3.32
N LEU A 22 9.22 -9.23 -3.32
CA LEU A 22 10.56 -9.75 -3.06
C LEU A 22 11.14 -9.18 -1.77
N ASP A 23 11.87 -10.01 -1.04
CA ASP A 23 12.71 -9.60 0.08
C ASP A 23 13.91 -8.75 -0.38
N GLY A 24 14.76 -8.32 0.55
CA GLY A 24 15.93 -7.49 0.21
C GLY A 24 17.00 -8.22 -0.61
N PHE A 25 17.03 -9.55 -0.63
CA PHE A 25 17.95 -10.34 -1.46
C PHE A 25 17.35 -10.73 -2.82
N GLY A 26 16.08 -10.40 -3.07
CA GLY A 26 15.38 -10.73 -4.30
C GLY A 26 14.67 -12.10 -4.27
N ASN A 27 14.50 -12.72 -3.10
CA ASN A 27 13.72 -13.94 -2.97
C ASN A 27 12.23 -13.60 -2.87
N ALA A 28 11.37 -14.42 -3.48
CA ALA A 28 9.93 -14.25 -3.37
C ALA A 28 9.44 -14.53 -1.95
N VAL A 29 8.56 -13.66 -1.45
CA VAL A 29 7.85 -13.79 -0.17
C VAL A 29 6.36 -13.55 -0.41
N ALA A 30 5.50 -14.14 0.42
CA ALA A 30 4.06 -13.94 0.26
C ALA A 30 3.64 -12.51 0.66
N TRP A 31 4.29 -11.96 1.68
CA TRP A 31 4.24 -10.54 2.00
C TRP A 31 5.56 -10.06 2.61
N TRP A 32 5.81 -8.75 2.50
CA TRP A 32 6.80 -8.05 3.32
C TRP A 32 6.24 -6.73 3.80
N SER A 33 6.68 -6.27 4.97
CA SER A 33 6.30 -5.00 5.56
C SER A 33 7.52 -4.20 5.98
N VAL A 34 7.45 -2.89 5.77
CA VAL A 34 8.51 -1.94 6.10
C VAL A 34 7.93 -0.82 6.95
N LEU A 35 8.58 -0.52 8.08
CA LEU A 35 8.38 0.68 8.87
C LEU A 35 9.59 1.59 8.70
N LYS A 36 9.47 2.60 7.84
CA LYS A 36 10.53 3.57 7.58
C LYS A 36 10.62 4.54 8.74
N LEU A 37 11.82 4.72 9.28
CA LEU A 37 12.09 5.66 10.36
C LEU A 37 12.07 7.11 9.85
N PRO A 38 11.71 8.10 10.69
CA PRO A 38 11.81 9.51 10.34
C PRO A 38 13.28 9.94 10.19
N SER A 39 13.51 11.14 9.65
CA SER A 39 14.87 11.72 9.52
C SER A 39 15.48 12.21 10.83
N HIS A 40 14.63 12.39 11.87
CA HIS A 40 15.02 12.87 13.18
C HIS A 40 14.31 12.06 14.28
N VAL A 41 15.00 11.84 15.39
CA VAL A 41 14.48 11.16 16.58
C VAL A 41 14.82 11.97 17.83
N GLN A 42 14.13 11.67 18.93
CA GLN A 42 14.47 12.19 20.24
C GLN A 42 15.53 11.29 20.90
N SER A 43 16.65 11.88 21.30
CA SER A 43 17.68 11.20 22.08
C SER A 43 17.24 11.01 23.54
N PRO A 44 17.92 10.16 24.33
CA PRO A 44 17.54 9.89 25.73
C PRO A 44 17.50 11.11 26.66
N ASN A 45 18.20 12.20 26.30
CA ASN A 45 18.21 13.45 27.06
C ASN A 45 17.11 14.44 26.61
N GLY A 46 16.23 14.03 25.69
CA GLY A 46 15.14 14.85 25.17
C GLY A 46 15.49 15.72 23.95
N THR A 47 16.74 15.72 23.48
CA THR A 47 17.17 16.53 22.34
C THR A 47 16.81 15.85 21.01
N VAL A 48 16.23 16.62 20.08
CA VAL A 48 15.98 16.16 18.69
C VAL A 48 17.31 16.12 17.94
N ILE A 49 17.65 14.94 17.43
CA ILE A 49 18.87 14.70 16.65
C ILE A 49 18.52 14.01 15.33
N PRO A 50 19.37 14.10 14.30
CA PRO A 50 19.21 13.27 13.11
C PRO A 50 19.16 11.79 13.50
N THR A 51 18.29 11.03 12.84
CA THR A 51 18.20 9.59 13.05
C THR A 51 19.57 8.96 12.81
N PRO A 52 20.10 8.13 13.74
CA PRO A 52 21.40 7.47 13.58
C PRO A 52 21.30 6.43 12.47
N CYS A 53 21.47 6.88 11.24
CA CYS A 53 21.27 6.12 10.03
C CYS A 53 22.51 6.28 9.15
N ASP A 54 23.13 5.16 8.77
CA ASP A 54 24.40 5.11 8.05
C ASP A 54 24.20 4.99 6.53
N CYS A 55 23.07 5.47 6.03
CA CYS A 55 22.73 5.39 4.63
C CYS A 55 23.51 6.41 3.78
N PRO A 56 23.88 6.05 2.53
CA PRO A 56 24.41 7.03 1.61
C PRO A 56 23.33 8.04 1.22
N VAL A 57 23.76 9.23 0.82
CA VAL A 57 22.90 10.23 0.18
C VAL A 57 22.29 9.63 -1.09
N PRO A 58 20.96 9.75 -1.31
CA PRO A 58 20.35 9.28 -2.54
C PRO A 58 21.02 9.89 -3.76
N ASP A 59 21.42 9.03 -4.70
CA ASP A 59 21.90 9.46 -6.00
C ASP A 59 20.72 9.90 -6.85
N CYS A 60 20.47 11.22 -6.87
CA CYS A 60 19.42 11.86 -7.64
C CYS A 60 19.94 12.49 -8.93
N SER A 61 21.12 12.10 -9.40
CA SER A 61 21.79 12.69 -10.57
C SER A 61 21.01 12.51 -11.88
N ASN A 62 20.11 11.52 -11.92
CA ASN A 62 19.31 11.24 -13.10
C ASN A 62 17.97 11.98 -13.12
N VAL A 63 17.46 12.49 -11.99
CA VAL A 63 16.14 13.15 -11.90
C VAL A 63 16.24 14.68 -11.85
N PRO A 64 15.14 15.44 -12.10
CA PRO A 64 15.15 16.90 -12.06
C PRO A 64 15.48 17.50 -10.69
N THR A 65 15.49 16.70 -9.64
CA THR A 65 15.93 17.10 -8.30
C THR A 65 17.46 17.06 -8.12
N THR A 66 18.22 16.82 -9.20
CA THR A 66 19.68 16.92 -9.21
C THR A 66 20.16 18.25 -8.60
N GLY A 67 21.06 18.17 -7.62
CA GLY A 67 21.68 19.35 -7.00
C GLY A 67 20.82 20.09 -5.96
N TRP A 68 19.76 19.47 -5.45
CA TRP A 68 18.90 20.09 -4.43
C TRP A 68 19.65 20.39 -3.11
N PRO A 69 19.43 21.56 -2.46
CA PRO A 69 20.28 22.04 -1.35
C PRO A 69 20.23 21.28 -0.02
N ALA A 70 19.55 20.13 0.05
CA ALA A 70 19.37 19.35 1.28
C ALA A 70 19.36 17.83 1.03
N LEU A 71 19.99 17.36 -0.06
CA LEU A 71 20.08 15.93 -0.35
C LEU A 71 20.79 15.16 0.78
N ASP A 72 21.82 15.74 1.38
CA ASP A 72 22.56 15.10 2.48
C ASP A 72 21.67 14.71 3.66
N ALA A 73 20.69 15.54 4.00
CA ALA A 73 19.75 15.26 5.09
C ALA A 73 18.74 14.15 4.76
N ARG A 74 18.61 13.77 3.49
CA ARG A 74 17.68 12.69 3.07
C ARG A 74 18.20 11.31 3.43
N ALA A 75 19.53 11.16 3.56
CA ALA A 75 20.16 9.92 3.98
C ALA A 75 19.61 9.41 5.33
N THR A 76 19.33 10.32 6.27
CA THR A 76 18.93 9.92 7.63
C THR A 76 17.51 9.36 7.72
N GLY A 77 16.69 9.56 6.67
CA GLY A 77 15.31 9.10 6.59
C GLY A 77 15.11 7.77 5.87
N LEU A 78 16.18 7.01 5.60
CA LEU A 78 16.14 5.78 4.78
C LEU A 78 16.29 4.49 5.59
N CYS A 79 16.54 4.59 6.89
CA CYS A 79 16.59 3.44 7.78
C CYS A 79 15.17 2.93 8.08
N TYR A 80 15.05 1.64 8.33
CA TYR A 80 13.75 1.00 8.49
C TYR A 80 13.81 -0.28 9.33
N LEU A 81 12.64 -0.66 9.84
CA LEU A 81 12.37 -2.00 10.33
C LEU A 81 11.70 -2.82 9.22
N TYR A 82 12.00 -4.12 9.18
CA TYR A 82 11.54 -5.05 8.17
C TYR A 82 10.99 -6.33 8.79
N ALA A 83 9.90 -6.84 8.24
CA ALA A 83 9.34 -8.16 8.49
C ALA A 83 8.81 -8.76 7.19
N ASP A 84 8.73 -10.08 7.09
CA ASP A 84 8.12 -10.79 5.96
C ASP A 84 7.49 -12.12 6.39
N SER A 85 6.87 -12.82 5.43
CA SER A 85 6.24 -14.13 5.64
C SER A 85 7.19 -15.20 6.18
N ASN A 86 8.50 -15.12 5.90
CA ASN A 86 9.49 -16.10 6.36
C ASN A 86 10.08 -15.71 7.73
N SER A 87 9.90 -14.47 8.16
CA SER A 87 10.40 -13.92 9.41
C SER A 87 9.47 -12.78 9.86
N PRO A 88 8.33 -13.11 10.49
CA PRO A 88 7.25 -12.17 10.80
C PRO A 88 7.53 -11.33 12.05
N GLU A 89 8.78 -10.92 12.26
CA GLU A 89 9.22 -10.05 13.34
C GLU A 89 9.95 -8.84 12.77
N PHE A 90 9.55 -7.64 13.20
CA PHE A 90 10.23 -6.42 12.79
C PHE A 90 11.66 -6.36 13.33
N ARG A 91 12.62 -6.43 12.43
CA ARG A 91 14.05 -6.31 12.73
C ARG A 91 14.64 -5.11 12.01
N HIS A 92 15.67 -4.52 12.60
CA HIS A 92 16.39 -3.45 11.92
C HIS A 92 17.03 -3.99 10.63
N PHE A 93 16.92 -3.25 9.54
CA PHE A 93 17.34 -3.73 8.20
C PHE A 93 18.80 -4.20 8.14
N ARG A 94 19.70 -3.61 8.93
CA ARG A 94 21.10 -4.04 9.01
C ARG A 94 21.27 -5.42 9.65
N ASP A 95 20.41 -5.77 10.61
CA ASP A 95 20.50 -7.05 11.32
C ASP A 95 20.11 -8.23 10.42
N VAL A 96 19.32 -7.95 9.36
CA VAL A 96 18.95 -8.92 8.33
C VAL A 96 19.83 -8.82 7.07
N GLY A 97 20.87 -7.99 7.09
CA GLY A 97 21.84 -7.86 5.99
C GLY A 97 21.36 -7.06 4.78
N TYR A 98 20.34 -6.22 4.94
CA TYR A 98 19.80 -5.37 3.88
C TYR A 98 20.50 -4.02 3.77
N GLU A 99 20.26 -3.37 2.64
CA GLU A 99 20.72 -2.03 2.29
C GLU A 99 19.62 -0.98 2.51
N CYS A 100 19.96 0.29 2.31
CA CYS A 100 19.06 1.41 2.58
C CYS A 100 17.84 1.41 1.66
N LEU A 101 16.69 1.79 2.23
CA LEU A 101 15.39 1.64 1.58
C LEU A 101 15.30 2.38 0.23
N GLY A 102 14.85 1.68 -0.81
CA GLY A 102 14.54 2.26 -2.11
C GLY A 102 15.75 2.87 -2.83
N GLN A 103 16.98 2.41 -2.55
CA GLN A 103 18.21 2.94 -3.16
C GLN A 103 18.66 2.18 -4.40
N GLY A 104 17.89 1.19 -4.85
CA GLY A 104 18.23 0.30 -5.96
C GLY A 104 19.12 -0.87 -5.53
N GLY A 105 19.26 -1.11 -4.23
CA GLY A 105 20.16 -2.10 -3.65
C GLY A 105 19.46 -3.36 -3.17
N LYS A 106 20.04 -3.97 -2.14
CA LYS A 106 19.47 -5.11 -1.41
C LYS A 106 18.40 -4.68 -0.41
N ASP A 107 17.28 -4.17 -0.92
CA ASP A 107 16.12 -3.78 -0.12
C ASP A 107 14.80 -4.20 -0.81
N PRO A 108 13.76 -4.54 -0.04
CA PRO A 108 12.56 -5.18 -0.59
C PRO A 108 11.80 -4.29 -1.59
N VAL A 109 11.82 -2.97 -1.37
CA VAL A 109 11.15 -1.99 -2.25
C VAL A 109 11.84 -1.98 -3.61
N SER A 110 13.17 -1.87 -3.62
CA SER A 110 13.95 -1.88 -4.85
C SER A 110 13.81 -3.19 -5.61
N GLN A 111 13.94 -4.34 -4.93
CA GLN A 111 13.80 -5.66 -5.56
C GLN A 111 12.39 -5.84 -6.14
N THR A 112 11.36 -5.45 -5.40
CA THR A 112 9.98 -5.56 -5.85
C THR A 112 9.70 -4.67 -7.06
N LEU A 113 10.01 -3.36 -6.98
CA LEU A 113 9.68 -2.40 -8.05
C LEU A 113 10.46 -2.64 -9.35
N LYS A 114 11.72 -3.11 -9.29
CA LYS A 114 12.52 -3.41 -10.49
C LYS A 114 11.88 -4.44 -11.41
N GLN A 115 11.06 -5.33 -10.88
CA GLN A 115 10.36 -6.33 -11.69
C GLN A 115 9.36 -5.72 -12.68
N LYS A 116 8.93 -4.46 -12.48
CA LYS A 116 8.07 -3.71 -13.40
C LYS A 116 8.58 -3.75 -14.84
N ASP A 117 9.89 -3.67 -15.04
CA ASP A 117 10.48 -3.64 -16.39
C ASP A 117 10.46 -5.00 -17.10
N ASN A 118 10.29 -6.07 -16.32
CA ASN A 118 10.19 -7.44 -16.83
C ASN A 118 8.75 -7.97 -16.76
N SER A 119 7.78 -7.16 -16.31
CA SER A 119 6.38 -7.55 -16.24
C SER A 119 5.65 -7.25 -17.56
N SER A 120 4.68 -8.09 -17.90
CA SER A 120 3.80 -7.84 -19.05
C SER A 120 2.89 -6.64 -18.80
N TYR A 121 2.40 -6.51 -17.57
CA TYR A 121 1.46 -5.48 -17.17
C TYR A 121 1.95 -4.80 -15.91
N TRP A 122 1.79 -3.48 -15.84
CA TRP A 122 2.02 -2.72 -14.62
C TRP A 122 1.27 -1.38 -14.65
N ALA A 123 1.02 -0.86 -13.45
CA ALA A 123 0.53 0.50 -13.25
C ALA A 123 0.99 1.07 -11.91
N LEU A 124 1.14 2.39 -11.86
CA LEU A 124 1.43 3.16 -10.66
C LEU A 124 0.21 3.99 -10.30
N PHE A 125 -0.10 4.11 -9.01
CA PHE A 125 -1.18 4.97 -8.52
C PHE A 125 -0.66 5.84 -7.39
N ASN A 126 -1.07 7.11 -7.38
CA ASN A 126 -0.69 8.08 -6.37
C ASN A 126 -1.58 9.33 -6.50
N ASP A 127 -2.21 9.77 -5.41
CA ASP A 127 -3.05 10.97 -5.39
C ASP A 127 -2.25 12.29 -5.37
N GLN A 128 -0.96 12.22 -5.06
CA GLN A 128 -0.08 13.36 -4.84
C GLN A 128 1.17 13.28 -5.73
N LEU A 129 0.95 13.37 -7.05
CA LEU A 129 2.01 13.52 -8.07
C LEU A 129 2.24 14.98 -8.47
N ASN A 130 1.69 15.94 -7.72
CA ASN A 130 1.75 17.36 -8.03
C ASN A 130 3.19 17.91 -8.07
N GLY A 131 4.09 17.39 -7.23
CA GLY A 131 5.51 17.76 -7.28
C GLY A 131 6.17 17.38 -8.61
N ILE A 132 5.76 16.24 -9.18
CA ILE A 132 6.24 15.74 -10.46
C ILE A 132 5.53 16.45 -11.63
N ALA A 133 4.20 16.55 -11.59
CA ALA A 133 3.40 17.21 -12.61
C ALA A 133 3.76 18.71 -12.77
N GLY A 134 4.15 19.39 -11.69
CA GLY A 134 4.61 20.77 -11.73
C GLY A 134 6.00 20.95 -12.33
N ALA A 135 6.89 19.98 -12.12
CA ALA A 135 8.26 19.99 -12.64
C ALA A 135 8.34 19.60 -14.13
N TYR A 136 7.46 18.70 -14.59
CA TYR A 136 7.40 18.22 -15.97
C TYR A 136 6.28 18.94 -16.75
N LYS A 137 6.51 20.20 -17.13
CA LYS A 137 5.65 20.90 -18.09
C LYS A 137 5.96 20.40 -19.52
N PRO A 138 5.02 19.77 -20.26
CA PRO A 138 5.16 19.66 -21.70
C PRO A 138 5.27 21.06 -22.33
N LYS A 139 5.96 21.15 -23.47
CA LYS A 139 6.21 22.41 -24.20
C LYS A 139 4.92 23.21 -24.40
N GLU A 140 5.04 24.54 -24.34
CA GLU A 140 3.94 25.50 -24.46
C GLU A 140 2.97 25.14 -25.61
N GLY A 141 1.69 24.92 -25.27
CA GLY A 141 0.62 24.74 -26.25
C GLY A 141 -0.51 23.78 -25.85
N GLU A 142 -0.28 22.84 -24.93
CA GLU A 142 -1.19 21.68 -24.73
C GLU A 142 -1.73 21.46 -23.31
N ILE A 143 -1.78 22.46 -22.43
CA ILE A 143 -2.38 22.26 -21.09
C ILE A 143 -3.48 23.27 -20.81
N ARG A 144 -4.72 22.81 -20.97
CA ARG A 144 -5.87 23.34 -20.20
C ARG A 144 -5.71 22.86 -18.75
N ASP A 145 -5.84 23.79 -17.79
CA ASP A 145 -6.01 23.63 -16.32
C ASP A 145 -6.31 22.20 -15.80
N GLY A 146 -5.37 21.27 -15.95
CA GLY A 146 -5.50 19.93 -15.41
C GLY A 146 -5.19 19.97 -13.93
N LYS A 147 -6.11 19.49 -13.08
CA LYS A 147 -5.86 19.31 -11.65
C LYS A 147 -4.66 18.39 -11.47
N GLN A 148 -3.60 18.90 -10.85
CA GLN A 148 -2.35 18.17 -10.62
C GLN A 148 -2.37 17.32 -9.33
N VAL A 149 -3.39 17.53 -8.50
CA VAL A 149 -3.67 16.76 -7.29
C VAL A 149 -5.00 16.07 -7.49
N CYS A 150 -5.04 14.77 -7.20
CA CYS A 150 -6.28 14.02 -7.17
C CYS A 150 -6.95 14.25 -5.80
N GLY A 151 -8.13 14.89 -5.77
CA GLY A 151 -8.81 15.11 -4.49
C GLY A 151 -10.10 15.93 -4.52
N GLY A 152 -10.90 15.74 -3.47
CA GLY A 152 -11.87 16.72 -2.96
C GLY A 152 -13.05 17.12 -3.86
N GLY A 153 -13.36 16.37 -4.91
CA GLY A 153 -14.52 16.64 -5.77
C GLY A 153 -14.51 16.00 -7.16
N ASP A 154 -13.47 15.26 -7.52
CA ASP A 154 -13.41 14.51 -8.78
C ASP A 154 -13.95 13.08 -8.62
N LEU A 155 -14.28 12.44 -9.74
CA LEU A 155 -14.67 11.02 -9.79
C LEU A 155 -13.61 10.11 -9.15
N PHE A 156 -12.35 10.56 -9.16
CA PHE A 156 -11.19 9.92 -8.55
C PHE A 156 -10.67 10.77 -7.40
N SER A 157 -10.52 10.16 -6.22
CA SER A 157 -10.13 10.90 -5.01
C SER A 157 -9.55 10.02 -3.90
N ALA A 158 -9.16 8.78 -4.21
CA ALA A 158 -8.61 7.90 -3.18
C ALA A 158 -7.25 8.44 -2.70
N HIS A 159 -7.08 8.55 -1.39
CA HIS A 159 -5.78 8.85 -0.78
C HIS A 159 -4.93 7.59 -0.68
N ALA A 160 -4.43 7.12 -1.81
CA ALA A 160 -3.72 5.86 -1.92
C ALA A 160 -2.55 5.97 -2.91
N LYS A 161 -1.46 5.25 -2.61
CA LYS A 161 -0.22 5.30 -3.37
C LYS A 161 0.42 3.92 -3.45
N GLY A 162 1.04 3.59 -4.58
CA GLY A 162 1.58 2.26 -4.77
C GLY A 162 1.82 1.87 -6.22
N ALA A 163 2.01 0.56 -6.41
CA ALA A 163 2.26 -0.06 -7.70
C ALA A 163 1.62 -1.44 -7.76
N VAL A 164 1.30 -1.86 -8.98
CA VAL A 164 0.95 -3.23 -9.31
C VAL A 164 1.75 -3.65 -10.54
N ALA A 165 2.25 -4.89 -10.55
CA ALA A 165 2.86 -5.49 -11.73
C ALA A 165 2.59 -7.00 -11.76
N PHE A 166 2.32 -7.54 -12.94
CA PHE A 166 1.92 -8.94 -13.11
C PHE A 166 2.19 -9.44 -14.54
N GLN A 167 2.17 -10.76 -14.73
CA GLN A 167 2.42 -11.39 -16.02
C GLN A 167 1.15 -11.76 -16.77
N SER A 168 1.25 -11.85 -18.10
CA SER A 168 0.16 -12.30 -18.97
C SER A 168 -0.02 -13.81 -19.05
N ASP A 169 0.82 -14.59 -18.37
CA ASP A 169 0.79 -16.05 -18.36
C ASP A 169 -0.08 -16.63 -17.23
N GLY A 170 -0.74 -15.78 -16.44
CA GLY A 170 -1.59 -16.20 -15.31
C GLY A 170 -0.82 -16.58 -14.05
N THR A 171 0.50 -16.36 -14.00
CA THR A 171 1.28 -16.62 -12.78
C THR A 171 1.00 -15.61 -11.67
N GLY A 172 0.38 -14.47 -11.99
CA GLY A 172 0.06 -13.41 -11.05
C GLY A 172 1.15 -12.36 -10.97
N GLY A 173 1.32 -11.76 -9.79
CA GLY A 173 2.12 -10.55 -9.65
C GLY A 173 2.33 -10.09 -8.21
N PHE A 174 2.67 -8.81 -8.07
CA PHE A 174 2.69 -8.12 -6.78
C PHE A 174 1.70 -6.95 -6.74
N PHE A 175 1.22 -6.66 -5.53
CA PHE A 175 0.61 -5.39 -5.18
C PHE A 175 1.44 -4.71 -4.08
N LEU A 176 1.83 -3.46 -4.30
CA LEU A 176 2.59 -2.65 -3.37
C LEU A 176 1.74 -1.45 -2.94
N GLN A 177 1.56 -1.28 -1.64
CA GLN A 177 0.98 -0.08 -1.05
C GLN A 177 2.06 0.69 -0.27
N THR A 178 2.10 2.00 -0.43
CA THR A 178 2.97 2.91 0.30
C THR A 178 2.21 4.13 0.77
N SER A 179 2.66 4.75 1.86
CA SER A 179 2.14 6.03 2.31
C SER A 179 2.89 7.24 1.71
N THR A 180 3.96 7.00 0.94
CA THR A 180 4.93 8.04 0.54
C THR A 180 4.45 8.86 -0.66
N PRO A 181 4.20 10.18 -0.54
CA PRO A 181 3.82 11.03 -1.66
C PRO A 181 4.88 11.07 -2.77
N ASN A 182 4.44 11.31 -4.02
CA ASN A 182 5.28 11.27 -5.21
C ASN A 182 6.09 9.96 -5.41
N PHE A 183 5.80 8.87 -4.68
CA PHE A 183 6.48 7.58 -4.82
C PHE A 183 5.46 6.42 -4.98
N PRO A 184 5.70 5.42 -5.86
CA PRO A 184 6.79 5.34 -6.83
C PRO A 184 6.75 6.51 -7.83
N ASP A 185 7.93 7.01 -8.16
CA ASP A 185 8.11 8.19 -9.01
C ASP A 185 8.26 7.75 -10.48
N PRO A 186 7.34 8.13 -11.38
CA PRO A 186 7.32 7.69 -12.78
C PRO A 186 8.28 8.46 -13.70
N THR A 187 9.13 9.35 -13.17
CA THR A 187 9.90 10.30 -13.98
C THR A 187 10.93 9.70 -14.93
N LEU A 188 11.43 8.50 -14.65
CA LEU A 188 12.46 7.85 -15.48
C LEU A 188 12.33 6.32 -15.47
N SER A 189 12.94 5.71 -16.49
CA SER A 189 12.91 4.27 -16.79
C SER A 189 14.13 3.49 -16.30
N ASP A 190 14.98 4.04 -15.42
CA ASP A 190 16.11 3.30 -14.82
C ASP A 190 15.60 2.33 -13.73
N SER A 191 14.70 1.41 -14.09
CA SER A 191 13.94 0.50 -13.23
C SER A 191 12.96 1.14 -12.24
N PHE A 192 13.39 2.14 -11.48
CA PHE A 192 12.55 3.06 -10.73
C PHE A 192 13.41 4.22 -10.19
N VAL A 193 12.78 5.35 -9.91
CA VAL A 193 13.45 6.49 -9.27
C VAL A 193 13.63 6.23 -7.77
N ARG A 194 14.85 6.44 -7.27
CA ARG A 194 15.21 6.16 -5.88
C ARG A 194 14.35 6.93 -4.88
N LEU A 195 14.06 6.28 -3.75
CA LEU A 195 13.38 6.93 -2.64
C LEU A 195 14.25 8.06 -2.08
N GLY A 196 13.64 9.22 -1.84
CA GLY A 196 14.37 10.41 -1.45
C GLY A 196 14.89 11.23 -2.62
N CYS A 197 14.57 10.88 -3.86
CA CYS A 197 14.81 11.74 -5.03
C CYS A 197 13.57 12.48 -5.54
N GLN A 198 12.42 12.30 -4.89
CA GLN A 198 11.18 13.00 -5.20
C GLN A 198 11.33 14.51 -4.90
N ALA A 199 10.51 15.34 -5.55
CA ALA A 199 10.50 16.79 -5.29
C ALA A 199 10.30 17.07 -3.79
N ASP A 200 9.33 16.47 -3.13
CA ASP A 200 9.15 16.67 -1.69
C ASP A 200 10.11 15.81 -0.85
N ASN A 201 10.51 16.32 0.32
CA ASN A 201 11.34 15.57 1.27
C ASN A 201 10.51 14.57 2.08
N ASN A 202 9.90 13.59 1.40
CA ASN A 202 9.01 12.63 2.05
C ASN A 202 9.74 11.61 2.94
N VAL A 203 11.05 11.48 2.77
CA VAL A 203 11.88 10.67 3.67
C VAL A 203 12.06 11.32 5.04
N GLN A 204 11.64 12.57 5.24
CA GLN A 204 11.73 13.20 6.56
C GLN A 204 10.77 12.60 7.60
N PHE A 205 9.62 12.07 7.16
CA PHE A 205 8.58 11.50 8.02
C PHE A 205 8.72 10.00 8.16
N ALA A 206 8.22 9.43 9.25
CA ALA A 206 8.02 7.99 9.33
C ALA A 206 6.93 7.56 8.33
N GLN A 207 7.08 6.40 7.71
CA GLN A 207 6.17 5.90 6.67
C GLN A 207 6.06 4.38 6.75
N HIS A 208 5.04 3.79 6.15
CA HIS A 208 4.91 2.34 6.03
C HIS A 208 4.76 1.91 4.57
N MET A 209 5.20 0.68 4.28
CA MET A 209 5.03 0.04 2.98
C MET A 209 4.71 -1.44 3.16
N LEU A 210 3.84 -1.97 2.31
CA LEU A 210 3.42 -3.37 2.29
C LEU A 210 3.48 -3.89 0.86
N GLY A 211 4.24 -4.97 0.64
CA GLY A 211 4.23 -5.73 -0.61
C GLY A 211 3.54 -7.07 -0.43
N LEU A 212 2.68 -7.45 -1.38
CA LEU A 212 1.92 -8.70 -1.39
C LEU A 212 2.16 -9.45 -2.69
N SER A 213 2.44 -10.75 -2.61
CA SER A 213 2.45 -11.67 -3.76
C SER A 213 1.06 -12.24 -3.97
N LEU A 214 0.48 -11.98 -5.14
CA LEU A 214 -0.91 -12.37 -5.47
C LEU A 214 -0.96 -13.25 -6.71
N GLY A 215 -1.89 -14.20 -6.71
CA GLY A 215 -2.26 -14.96 -7.90
C GLY A 215 -3.10 -14.15 -8.86
N ASP A 216 -3.26 -14.65 -10.07
CA ASP A 216 -4.06 -13.99 -11.11
C ASP A 216 -5.52 -13.80 -10.67
N ARG A 217 -6.09 -14.81 -10.00
CA ARG A 217 -7.44 -14.75 -9.44
C ARG A 217 -7.55 -13.65 -8.36
N GLU A 218 -6.59 -13.59 -7.45
CA GLU A 218 -6.56 -12.60 -6.37
C GLU A 218 -6.30 -11.19 -6.90
N LEU A 219 -5.51 -11.03 -7.96
CA LEU A 219 -5.34 -9.76 -8.67
C LEU A 219 -6.62 -9.31 -9.37
N MET A 220 -7.37 -10.23 -9.99
CA MET A 220 -8.67 -9.94 -10.57
C MET A 220 -9.65 -9.45 -9.49
N GLU A 221 -9.78 -10.20 -8.40
CA GLU A 221 -10.66 -9.83 -7.28
C GLU A 221 -10.26 -8.48 -6.69
N LEU A 222 -8.97 -8.26 -6.43
CA LEU A 222 -8.45 -6.96 -5.99
C LEU A 222 -8.80 -5.83 -6.96
N GLY A 223 -8.56 -6.02 -8.26
CA GLY A 223 -8.87 -5.04 -9.31
C GLY A 223 -10.35 -4.68 -9.35
N GLU A 224 -11.24 -5.66 -9.31
CA GLU A 224 -12.70 -5.43 -9.28
C GLU A 224 -13.11 -4.60 -8.07
N LYS A 225 -12.58 -4.90 -6.88
CA LYS A 225 -12.94 -4.16 -5.66
C LYS A 225 -12.28 -2.78 -5.61
N LEU A 226 -11.07 -2.61 -6.15
CA LEU A 226 -10.36 -1.32 -6.17
C LEU A 226 -11.06 -0.27 -7.05
N GLN A 227 -11.88 -0.66 -8.02
CA GLN A 227 -12.72 0.28 -8.76
C GLN A 227 -13.59 1.13 -7.82
N LEU A 228 -14.02 0.57 -6.68
CA LEU A 228 -14.80 1.27 -5.67
C LEU A 228 -14.02 2.42 -5.02
N ALA A 229 -12.71 2.23 -4.81
CA ALA A 229 -11.84 3.21 -4.15
C ALA A 229 -11.72 4.49 -4.97
N ARG A 230 -11.81 4.38 -6.30
CA ARG A 230 -11.53 5.46 -7.26
C ARG A 230 -10.08 5.96 -7.12
N LEU A 231 -9.14 5.02 -7.27
CA LEU A 231 -7.70 5.27 -7.25
C LEU A 231 -7.28 6.27 -8.33
N CYS A 232 -6.23 7.03 -8.02
CA CYS A 232 -5.69 8.06 -8.90
C CYS A 232 -4.47 7.50 -9.65
N SER A 233 -4.62 7.26 -10.93
CA SER A 233 -3.56 6.80 -11.83
C SER A 233 -3.79 7.41 -13.23
N ALA A 234 -3.51 6.69 -14.30
CA ALA A 234 -3.68 7.18 -15.67
C ALA A 234 -5.14 7.53 -16.00
N ASN A 235 -6.12 6.94 -15.29
CA ASN A 235 -7.54 7.28 -15.35
C ASN A 235 -7.85 8.75 -15.00
N PHE A 236 -7.08 9.33 -14.08
CA PHE A 236 -7.20 10.72 -13.62
C PHE A 236 -6.22 11.63 -14.37
N PHE A 237 -4.96 11.22 -14.47
CA PHE A 237 -3.92 11.96 -15.19
C PHE A 237 -4.01 11.69 -16.70
N ARG A 238 -5.06 12.18 -17.34
CA ARG A 238 -5.41 11.88 -18.75
C ARG A 238 -4.59 12.64 -19.80
N ASN A 239 -4.08 13.82 -19.42
CA ASN A 239 -3.45 14.73 -20.36
C ASN A 239 -1.93 14.67 -20.23
N GLY A 240 -1.28 14.26 -21.32
CA GLY A 240 0.15 14.42 -21.50
C GLY A 240 1.00 13.33 -20.88
N TRP A 241 2.27 13.67 -20.69
CA TRP A 241 3.39 12.77 -20.40
C TRP A 241 3.15 11.83 -19.20
N LEU A 242 2.45 12.29 -18.15
CA LEU A 242 2.22 11.48 -16.95
C LEU A 242 1.27 10.30 -17.19
N HIS A 243 0.32 10.42 -18.11
CA HIS A 243 -0.59 9.34 -18.48
C HIS A 243 0.18 8.09 -18.91
N ASP A 244 1.17 8.29 -19.79
CA ASP A 244 1.95 7.21 -20.40
C ASP A 244 2.98 6.61 -19.43
N HIS A 245 3.44 7.38 -18.42
CA HIS A 245 4.44 6.91 -17.47
C HIS A 245 3.85 6.22 -16.23
N LEU A 246 2.53 6.23 -16.07
CA LEU A 246 1.84 5.56 -14.97
C LEU A 246 1.35 4.14 -15.31
N ARG A 247 1.60 3.67 -16.54
CA ARG A 247 1.10 2.37 -17.01
C ARG A 247 2.03 1.71 -18.03
N SER A 248 1.97 0.39 -18.12
CA SER A 248 2.46 -0.31 -19.30
C SER A 248 1.51 -0.08 -20.49
N ASP A 249 2.06 0.01 -21.70
CA ASP A 249 1.27 0.06 -22.94
C ASP A 249 0.34 -1.15 -23.07
N LYS A 250 0.87 -2.34 -22.75
CA LYS A 250 0.13 -3.60 -22.87
C LYS A 250 -1.11 -3.64 -21.98
N LEU A 251 -1.04 -3.16 -20.73
CA LEU A 251 -2.21 -3.11 -19.83
C LEU A 251 -3.32 -2.23 -20.40
N PHE A 252 -2.96 -1.13 -21.06
CA PHE A 252 -3.94 -0.24 -21.68
C PHE A 252 -4.54 -0.83 -22.96
N GLU A 253 -3.70 -1.43 -23.80
CA GLU A 253 -4.15 -2.04 -25.06
C GLU A 253 -5.04 -3.26 -24.86
N ASP A 254 -4.71 -4.08 -23.87
CA ASP A 254 -5.37 -5.35 -23.61
C ASP A 254 -6.54 -5.21 -22.63
N GLY A 255 -6.40 -4.36 -21.61
CA GLY A 255 -7.35 -4.25 -20.50
C GLY A 255 -8.76 -3.88 -20.93
N GLY A 256 -8.91 -2.92 -21.86
CA GLY A 256 -10.22 -2.53 -22.40
C GLY A 256 -10.83 -3.50 -23.41
N LYS A 257 -10.09 -4.54 -23.82
CA LYS A 257 -10.55 -5.56 -24.80
C LYS A 257 -10.85 -6.91 -24.16
N GLN A 258 -10.25 -7.19 -23.01
CA GLN A 258 -10.48 -8.41 -22.25
C GLN A 258 -11.68 -8.24 -21.31
N GLU A 259 -12.30 -9.36 -20.95
CA GLU A 259 -13.39 -9.43 -19.97
C GLU A 259 -13.08 -10.53 -18.96
N ASN A 260 -13.42 -10.31 -17.70
CA ASN A 260 -13.23 -11.27 -16.60
C ASN A 260 -11.78 -11.76 -16.45
N THR A 261 -10.81 -10.85 -16.54
CA THR A 261 -9.38 -11.11 -16.31
C THR A 261 -8.78 -10.11 -15.33
N SER A 262 -7.66 -10.46 -14.71
CA SER A 262 -6.86 -9.53 -13.88
C SER A 262 -6.48 -8.27 -14.65
N THR A 263 -6.12 -8.41 -15.93
CA THR A 263 -5.82 -7.30 -16.86
C THR A 263 -6.98 -6.33 -16.99
N SER A 264 -8.20 -6.84 -17.26
CA SER A 264 -9.40 -6.02 -17.39
C SER A 264 -9.77 -5.36 -16.06
N ALA A 265 -9.77 -6.11 -14.96
CA ALA A 265 -10.11 -5.61 -13.64
C ALA A 265 -9.19 -4.48 -13.17
N LEU A 266 -7.87 -4.64 -13.33
CA LEU A 266 -6.87 -3.62 -12.96
C LEU A 266 -6.84 -2.44 -13.95
N PHE A 267 -7.12 -2.68 -15.24
CA PHE A 267 -7.34 -1.60 -16.20
C PHE A 267 -8.50 -0.72 -15.75
N HIS A 268 -9.65 -1.30 -15.39
CA HIS A 268 -10.78 -0.52 -14.92
C HIS A 268 -10.49 0.22 -13.60
N ALA A 269 -9.75 -0.40 -12.67
CA ALA A 269 -9.40 0.25 -11.41
C ALA A 269 -8.47 1.47 -11.56
N LEU A 270 -7.54 1.43 -12.53
CA LEU A 270 -6.40 2.34 -12.58
C LEU A 270 -6.33 3.21 -13.85
N LEU A 271 -6.80 2.69 -14.98
CA LEU A 271 -6.58 3.32 -16.29
C LEU A 271 -7.87 3.78 -16.97
N ASP A 272 -9.01 3.19 -16.64
CA ASP A 272 -10.30 3.55 -17.22
C ASP A 272 -10.80 4.92 -16.74
N PRO A 273 -10.85 5.94 -17.61
CA PRO A 273 -11.36 7.26 -17.26
C PRO A 273 -12.89 7.29 -17.05
N ASP A 274 -13.61 6.33 -17.61
CA ASP A 274 -15.06 6.40 -17.78
C ASP A 274 -15.80 5.41 -16.89
N LEU A 275 -15.23 5.15 -15.70
CA LEU A 275 -15.89 4.36 -14.67
C LEU A 275 -17.30 4.89 -14.38
N PRO A 276 -18.30 4.01 -14.22
CA PRO A 276 -19.67 4.42 -13.97
C PRO A 276 -19.78 5.38 -12.77
N LEU A 277 -20.62 6.41 -12.88
CA LEU A 277 -20.93 7.27 -11.75
C LEU A 277 -21.56 6.42 -10.63
N GLN A 278 -21.02 6.54 -9.41
CA GLN A 278 -21.53 5.81 -8.26
C GLN A 278 -22.97 6.25 -7.94
N GLN A 279 -23.89 5.29 -7.92
CA GLN A 279 -25.29 5.50 -7.58
C GLN A 279 -25.52 5.42 -6.08
N PRO A 280 -26.56 6.08 -5.52
CA PRO A 280 -26.88 5.99 -4.09
C PRO A 280 -26.97 4.55 -3.55
N SER A 281 -27.43 3.61 -4.37
CA SER A 281 -27.54 2.18 -4.05
C SER A 281 -26.21 1.41 -4.06
N ASP A 282 -25.14 1.96 -4.65
CA ASP A 282 -23.86 1.26 -4.74
C ASP A 282 -23.23 1.14 -3.34
N PRO A 283 -22.50 0.05 -3.07
CA PRO A 283 -21.85 -0.18 -1.79
C PRO A 283 -20.88 0.95 -1.45
N MET A 284 -20.78 1.29 -0.16
CA MET A 284 -19.83 2.30 0.35
C MET A 284 -18.47 1.70 0.74
N LYS A 285 -18.41 0.38 0.87
CA LYS A 285 -17.19 -0.38 1.17
C LYS A 285 -17.23 -1.75 0.50
N ALA A 286 -16.07 -2.36 0.34
CA ALA A 286 -15.94 -3.78 0.03
C ALA A 286 -15.00 -4.42 1.06
N GLN A 287 -15.34 -5.64 1.49
CA GLN A 287 -14.57 -6.46 2.41
C GLN A 287 -14.40 -7.84 1.77
N PHE A 288 -13.18 -8.34 1.71
CA PHE A 288 -12.85 -9.62 1.08
C PHE A 288 -11.47 -10.10 1.54
N SER A 289 -11.17 -11.37 1.25
CA SER A 289 -9.93 -12.02 1.67
C SER A 289 -9.13 -12.43 0.44
N LEU A 290 -7.84 -12.10 0.41
CA LEU A 290 -6.94 -12.52 -0.66
C LEU A 290 -5.98 -13.59 -0.14
N LYS A 291 -5.79 -14.63 -0.94
CA LYS A 291 -4.76 -15.64 -0.71
C LYS A 291 -3.42 -15.14 -1.22
N LEU A 292 -2.40 -15.22 -0.38
CA LEU A 292 -1.05 -14.83 -0.76
C LEU A 292 -0.31 -16.03 -1.36
N ILE A 293 0.52 -15.78 -2.38
CA ILE A 293 1.34 -16.82 -3.01
C ILE A 293 2.70 -16.86 -2.32
N GLY A 294 2.97 -17.97 -1.63
CA GLY A 294 4.22 -18.23 -0.90
C GLY A 294 4.13 -19.31 0.19
N GLY A 295 2.91 -19.75 0.58
CA GLY A 295 2.67 -20.83 1.54
C GLY A 295 1.97 -22.07 0.95
N SER A 296 2.07 -23.23 1.62
CA SER A 296 1.49 -24.53 1.21
C SER A 296 -0.05 -24.56 1.26
N ASN A 297 -0.66 -25.46 0.49
CA ASN A 297 -2.11 -25.51 0.23
C ASN A 297 -2.92 -26.22 1.34
N GLU A 298 -3.84 -25.52 2.02
CA GLU A 298 -5.28 -25.83 2.20
C GLU A 298 -5.98 -24.85 3.19
N VAL A 299 -7.23 -24.48 2.90
CA VAL A 299 -7.99 -23.37 3.52
C VAL A 299 -8.73 -23.78 4.82
N LYS A 300 -8.56 -23.00 5.89
CA LYS A 300 -9.59 -22.79 6.94
C LYS A 300 -9.62 -21.31 7.34
N GLU A 301 -10.82 -20.71 7.39
CA GLU A 301 -11.02 -19.35 7.88
C GLU A 301 -10.74 -19.29 9.40
N HIS A 302 -9.85 -18.37 9.81
CA HIS A 302 -9.58 -18.08 11.22
C HIS A 302 -10.13 -16.72 11.62
N LYS A 303 -10.72 -16.66 12.82
CA LYS A 303 -10.99 -15.41 13.52
C LYS A 303 -9.66 -14.82 14.01
N SER A 304 -9.47 -13.53 13.80
CA SER A 304 -8.33 -12.76 14.31
C SER A 304 -8.17 -12.97 15.83
N ARG A 305 -6.99 -13.44 16.28
CA ARG A 305 -6.61 -13.57 17.71
C ARG A 305 -5.83 -12.36 18.22
N VAL A 306 -5.82 -11.25 17.49
CA VAL A 306 -4.94 -10.07 17.69
C VAL A 306 -5.05 -9.42 19.09
N PHE A 307 -6.02 -9.82 19.93
CA PHE A 307 -6.31 -9.18 21.20
C PHE A 307 -6.47 -10.12 22.40
N GLU A 308 -6.01 -11.38 22.31
CA GLU A 308 -5.81 -12.17 23.53
C GLU A 308 -4.59 -11.58 24.27
N PRO A 309 -4.72 -11.13 25.55
CA PRO A 309 -3.57 -10.68 26.32
C PRO A 309 -2.51 -11.78 26.32
N LEU A 310 -1.28 -11.43 25.94
CA LEU A 310 -0.18 -12.37 26.02
C LEU A 310 0.02 -12.75 27.48
N GLU A 311 0.01 -14.05 27.76
CA GLU A 311 0.45 -14.60 29.04
C GLU A 311 1.92 -14.24 29.29
N GLU A 312 2.36 -14.35 30.56
CA GLU A 312 3.76 -14.14 30.91
C GLU A 312 4.66 -15.07 30.06
N ASP A 313 5.65 -14.48 29.37
CA ASP A 313 6.54 -15.13 28.39
C ASP A 313 5.93 -15.59 27.04
N GLN A 314 4.63 -15.33 26.80
CA GLN A 314 4.01 -15.62 25.50
C GLN A 314 4.38 -14.54 24.47
N LYS A 315 4.81 -14.96 23.28
CA LYS A 315 5.06 -14.08 22.15
C LYS A 315 3.84 -14.00 21.23
N LEU A 316 3.74 -12.92 20.46
CA LEU A 316 2.71 -12.77 19.43
C LEU A 316 2.75 -13.90 18.39
N THR A 317 3.94 -14.44 18.12
CA THR A 317 4.15 -15.62 17.27
C THR A 317 3.49 -16.87 17.83
N ASP A 318 3.34 -16.98 19.15
CA ASP A 318 2.77 -18.15 19.81
C ASP A 318 1.24 -18.16 19.76
N LEU A 319 0.62 -17.04 19.39
CA LEU A 319 -0.82 -16.94 19.07
C LEU A 319 -1.14 -17.43 17.65
N VAL A 320 -0.11 -17.52 16.79
CA VAL A 320 -0.22 -18.15 15.48
C VAL A 320 -0.14 -19.65 15.71
N ASP A 321 -1.29 -20.32 15.61
CA ASP A 321 -1.40 -21.74 15.87
C ASP A 321 -0.77 -22.53 14.71
N ASP A 322 0.46 -23.03 14.91
CA ASP A 322 1.20 -23.88 13.96
C ASP A 322 0.40 -25.14 13.52
N SER A 323 -0.71 -25.46 14.19
CA SER A 323 -1.57 -26.60 13.86
C SER A 323 -2.75 -26.28 12.93
N LEU A 324 -2.89 -25.02 12.49
CA LEU A 324 -4.06 -24.54 11.74
C LEU A 324 -3.69 -23.65 10.53
N SER A 325 -3.55 -24.31 9.38
CA SER A 325 -3.44 -23.80 7.99
C SER A 325 -2.18 -23.04 7.58
N ASP A 326 -1.52 -23.54 6.53
CA ASP A 326 -0.32 -22.97 5.88
C ASP A 326 -0.63 -21.83 4.88
N GLU A 327 -1.89 -21.37 4.81
CA GLU A 327 -2.31 -20.37 3.83
C GLU A 327 -2.31 -18.98 4.43
N GLU A 328 -1.31 -18.18 4.06
CA GLU A 328 -1.30 -16.76 4.39
C GLU A 328 -2.41 -16.02 3.65
N MET A 329 -3.31 -15.41 4.40
CA MET A 329 -4.44 -14.64 3.91
C MET A 329 -4.32 -13.19 4.37
N VAL A 330 -4.78 -12.26 3.54
CA VAL A 330 -4.94 -10.85 3.93
C VAL A 330 -6.39 -10.43 3.78
N LEU A 331 -6.94 -9.81 4.82
CA LEU A 331 -8.23 -9.15 4.77
C LEU A 331 -8.07 -7.76 4.16
N VAL A 332 -8.85 -7.47 3.13
CA VAL A 332 -8.81 -6.20 2.41
C VAL A 332 -10.11 -5.45 2.61
N LEU A 333 -9.99 -4.22 3.10
CA LEU A 333 -11.08 -3.25 3.17
C LEU A 333 -10.84 -2.16 2.12
N VAL A 334 -11.79 -2.02 1.19
CA VAL A 334 -11.82 -0.91 0.25
C VAL A 334 -12.92 0.06 0.64
N LYS A 335 -12.57 1.34 0.78
CA LYS A 335 -13.48 2.43 1.12
C LYS A 335 -13.81 3.26 -0.13
N SER A 336 -15.09 3.53 -0.36
CA SER A 336 -15.56 4.45 -1.40
C SER A 336 -15.37 5.92 -0.99
N PRO A 337 -15.15 6.86 -1.93
CA PRO A 337 -15.22 8.30 -1.66
C PRO A 337 -16.55 8.76 -1.03
N ARG A 338 -17.64 8.01 -1.26
CA ARG A 338 -18.96 8.29 -0.68
C ARG A 338 -19.07 7.92 0.80
N ALA A 339 -18.17 7.09 1.32
CA ALA A 339 -18.17 6.70 2.72
C ALA A 339 -17.64 7.86 3.58
N ALA A 340 -18.55 8.64 4.18
CA ALA A 340 -18.22 9.75 5.07
C ALA A 340 -17.90 9.30 6.51
N VAL A 341 -17.18 8.18 6.65
CA VAL A 341 -16.77 7.61 7.95
C VAL A 341 -15.25 7.46 8.02
N PRO A 342 -14.63 7.60 9.21
CA PRO A 342 -13.21 7.32 9.38
C PRO A 342 -12.89 5.87 8.93
N PRO A 343 -11.79 5.63 8.18
CA PRO A 343 -11.43 4.28 7.73
C PRO A 343 -11.32 3.27 8.87
N TRP A 344 -10.89 3.72 10.05
CA TRP A 344 -10.67 2.89 11.23
C TRP A 344 -11.97 2.34 11.82
N ALA A 345 -13.09 3.05 11.70
CA ALA A 345 -14.42 2.54 12.07
C ALA A 345 -14.79 1.32 11.23
N LEU A 346 -14.51 1.40 9.93
CA LEU A 346 -14.81 0.33 8.98
C LEU A 346 -13.88 -0.88 9.19
N VAL A 347 -12.65 -0.64 9.62
CA VAL A 347 -11.71 -1.70 10.02
C VAL A 347 -12.19 -2.40 11.28
N ALA A 348 -12.59 -1.64 12.31
CA ALA A 348 -13.12 -2.22 13.55
C ALA A 348 -14.35 -3.10 13.28
N GLU A 349 -15.28 -2.60 12.46
CA GLU A 349 -16.45 -3.37 12.03
C GLU A 349 -16.06 -4.64 11.24
N MET A 350 -15.08 -4.54 10.32
CA MET A 350 -14.60 -5.69 9.54
C MET A 350 -13.97 -6.77 10.42
N LEU A 351 -13.21 -6.36 11.43
CA LEU A 351 -12.49 -7.26 12.32
C LEU A 351 -13.38 -7.80 13.46
N ASP A 352 -14.62 -7.30 13.59
CA ASP A 352 -15.49 -7.56 14.74
C ASP A 352 -14.75 -7.27 16.06
N SER A 353 -13.92 -6.21 16.06
CA SER A 353 -12.95 -5.95 17.11
C SER A 353 -12.50 -4.49 17.11
N ASP A 354 -12.11 -3.99 18.29
CA ASP A 354 -11.64 -2.63 18.46
C ASP A 354 -10.26 -2.41 17.86
N VAL A 355 -10.08 -1.27 17.20
CA VAL A 355 -8.75 -0.80 16.82
C VAL A 355 -8.17 -0.02 17.99
N SER A 356 -6.93 -0.33 18.38
CA SER A 356 -6.23 0.44 19.41
C SER A 356 -5.90 1.86 18.90
N VAL A 357 -6.79 2.80 19.20
CA VAL A 357 -6.71 4.21 18.76
C VAL A 357 -6.58 5.21 19.90
N ALA A 358 -6.63 4.76 21.16
CA ALA A 358 -6.67 5.63 22.35
C ALA A 358 -5.47 6.60 22.46
N SER A 359 -4.34 6.26 21.85
CA SER A 359 -3.13 7.08 21.81
C SER A 359 -2.88 7.76 20.46
N TRP A 360 -3.84 7.70 19.53
CA TRP A 360 -3.68 8.28 18.21
C TRP A 360 -3.89 9.80 18.22
N TRP A 361 -3.18 10.45 17.31
CA TRP A 361 -3.25 11.88 17.11
C TRP A 361 -4.04 12.13 15.82
N ASP A 362 -5.33 12.45 15.94
CA ASP A 362 -6.15 12.84 14.79
C ASP A 362 -6.39 14.37 14.84
N GLY A 363 -5.70 15.10 13.95
CA GLY A 363 -5.69 16.57 13.91
C GLY A 363 -4.57 17.27 14.69
N SER A 364 -4.47 18.60 14.53
CA SER A 364 -3.38 19.45 15.06
C SER A 364 -3.27 19.50 16.59
N TYR A 365 -4.23 18.92 17.32
CA TYR A 365 -4.32 18.92 18.77
C TYR A 365 -4.80 17.59 19.38
N GLY A 366 -4.84 16.49 18.61
CA GLY A 366 -5.31 15.19 19.09
C GLY A 366 -6.80 15.19 19.45
N ILE A 367 -7.66 15.18 18.43
CA ILE A 367 -9.10 14.98 18.59
C ILE A 367 -9.37 13.49 18.34
N PRO A 368 -9.65 12.64 19.34
CA PRO A 368 -10.16 11.31 19.08
C PRO A 368 -11.47 11.42 18.28
N THR A 369 -11.58 10.71 17.15
CA THR A 369 -12.82 10.67 16.35
C THR A 369 -13.50 9.31 16.47
N ILE A 370 -14.85 9.34 16.46
CA ILE A 370 -15.83 8.30 16.83
C ILE A 370 -16.14 8.37 18.33
N CYS A 371 -17.44 8.47 18.66
CA CYS A 371 -17.94 8.84 19.98
C CYS A 371 -17.30 7.97 21.08
N ALA A 372 -16.32 8.59 21.73
CA ALA A 372 -15.63 8.11 22.91
C ALA A 372 -16.60 8.21 24.08
N GLY A 373 -17.13 7.07 24.55
CA GLY A 373 -17.50 6.81 25.95
C GLY A 373 -18.49 7.72 26.70
N ASP A 374 -18.99 8.81 26.11
CA ASP A 374 -19.73 9.84 26.84
C ASP A 374 -21.24 9.81 26.53
N VAL A 375 -22.05 9.93 27.58
CA VAL A 375 -23.50 10.15 27.51
C VAL A 375 -23.76 11.61 27.11
N TYR A 376 -23.94 11.88 25.82
CA TYR A 376 -24.25 13.22 25.30
C TYR A 376 -25.74 13.60 25.30
N THR A 377 -26.59 12.88 26.06
CA THR A 377 -28.05 13.07 26.06
C THR A 377 -28.51 14.48 26.43
N ASP A 378 -27.66 15.27 27.11
CA ASP A 378 -27.96 16.61 27.59
C ASP A 378 -27.32 17.74 26.75
N SER A 379 -26.60 17.41 25.67
CA SER A 379 -26.04 18.42 24.76
C SER A 379 -27.10 18.90 23.74
N PRO A 380 -27.32 20.21 23.57
CA PRO A 380 -28.29 20.74 22.59
C PRO A 380 -27.81 20.61 21.13
N HIS A 381 -26.57 20.18 20.89
CA HIS A 381 -25.98 19.98 19.57
C HIS A 381 -25.29 18.62 19.49
N GLU A 382 -25.62 17.84 18.46
CA GLU A 382 -25.04 16.52 18.18
C GLU A 382 -23.61 16.68 17.65
N PHE A 383 -22.62 16.19 18.39
CA PHE A 383 -21.23 16.05 17.92
C PHE A 383 -20.95 14.65 17.33
N CYS A 384 -21.94 13.75 17.39
CA CYS A 384 -21.87 12.38 16.92
C CYS A 384 -22.44 12.24 15.49
N LEU A 385 -21.78 11.44 14.65
CA LEU A 385 -22.35 11.02 13.37
C LEU A 385 -23.38 9.89 13.63
N ASN A 386 -24.65 10.27 13.83
CA ASN A 386 -25.77 9.33 14.01
C ASN A 386 -26.64 9.23 12.76
N ASP A 387 -26.03 9.05 11.58
CA ASP A 387 -26.76 8.95 10.31
C ASP A 387 -26.76 7.50 9.79
N PRO A 388 -27.94 6.86 9.61
CA PRO A 388 -28.08 5.58 8.92
C PRO A 388 -27.45 5.52 7.52
N LEU A 389 -27.24 6.67 6.86
CA LEU A 389 -26.56 6.78 5.57
C LEU A 389 -25.03 6.60 5.67
N SER A 390 -24.45 6.65 6.87
CA SER A 390 -23.00 6.50 7.10
C SER A 390 -22.50 5.05 7.04
N GLY A 391 -23.40 4.08 7.12
CA GLY A 391 -23.09 2.64 7.06
C GLY A 391 -22.69 2.00 8.39
N VAL A 392 -22.63 2.74 9.50
CA VAL A 392 -22.34 2.23 10.85
C VAL A 392 -23.63 2.23 11.70
N LYS A 393 -23.90 1.13 12.43
CA LYS A 393 -25.03 1.04 13.38
C LYS A 393 -24.52 1.25 14.81
N LEU A 394 -24.97 2.31 15.45
CA LEU A 394 -24.67 2.61 16.86
C LEU A 394 -25.66 1.89 17.80
N ASN A 395 -25.24 1.70 19.05
CA ASN A 395 -26.10 1.30 20.16
C ASN A 395 -27.13 2.38 20.49
N PHE A 396 -28.13 2.03 21.33
CA PHE A 396 -29.19 2.95 21.73
C PHE A 396 -28.69 4.19 22.48
N ASP A 397 -27.53 4.10 23.12
CA ASP A 397 -26.84 5.17 23.84
C ASP A 397 -25.91 6.02 22.95
N GLY A 398 -25.82 5.72 21.65
CA GLY A 398 -24.94 6.42 20.71
C GLY A 398 -23.50 5.91 20.67
N SER A 399 -23.16 4.87 21.44
CA SER A 399 -21.85 4.21 21.38
C SER A 399 -21.72 3.27 20.18
N ALA A 400 -20.48 2.98 19.76
CA ALA A 400 -20.22 1.85 18.87
C ALA A 400 -20.32 0.53 19.66
N PRO A 401 -20.86 -0.56 19.08
CA PRO A 401 -20.98 -1.85 19.77
C PRO A 401 -19.65 -2.45 20.23
N TYR A 402 -18.56 -2.02 19.59
CA TYR A 402 -17.19 -2.34 19.98
C TYR A 402 -16.46 -0.98 20.13
N ASN A 403 -15.98 -0.68 21.34
CA ASN A 403 -15.15 0.48 21.67
C ASN A 403 -14.27 0.18 22.91
N ILE A 404 -12.98 0.56 22.85
CA ILE A 404 -11.96 0.32 23.88
C ILE A 404 -12.25 0.96 25.23
N GLU A 405 -13.06 2.02 25.29
CA GLU A 405 -13.44 2.67 26.55
C GLU A 405 -14.45 1.83 27.36
N ASN A 406 -15.23 0.95 26.70
CA ASN A 406 -16.14 0.01 27.38
C ASN A 406 -15.38 -1.12 28.10
N LEU A 407 -14.12 -1.37 27.70
CA LEU A 407 -13.23 -2.31 28.37
C LEU A 407 -12.66 -1.75 29.68
N MET A 408 -12.61 -0.42 29.84
CA MET A 408 -12.16 0.23 31.08
C MET A 408 -13.24 0.29 32.17
N GLU A 409 -14.52 0.17 31.83
CA GLU A 409 -15.60 -0.01 32.82
C GLU A 409 -15.74 -1.48 33.29
N ALA A 410 -15.09 -2.42 32.62
CA ALA A 410 -15.17 -3.85 32.92
C ALA A 410 -14.10 -4.36 33.92
N THR A 411 -13.30 -3.47 34.52
CA THR A 411 -12.36 -3.81 35.61
C THR A 411 -12.88 -3.43 36.99
#